data_AF-A0A4V0NG39-F1
#
_entry.id   AF-A0A4V0NG39-F1
#
_cell.length_a   1.000
_cell.length_b   1.000
_cell.length_c   1.000
_cell.angle_alpha   90.00
_cell.angle_beta   90.00
_cell.angle_gamma   90.00
#
_symmetry.space_group_name_H-M   'P 1'
#
loop_
_entity.id
_entity.type
_entity.pdbx_description
1 polymer ?
#
loop_
_entity_poly.entity_id
_entity_poly.type
_entity_poly.pdbx_seq_one_letter_code
_entity_poly.pdbx_strand_id
1 'polypeptide(L)'
;MAASFDGDPGRSGAPAAVAELEPEGEPGGASGAPRVTLDDVLAGPAAEAAAPAAEAAAPAAEAAAPAAEAAAPPPARGAQPLGAAMRTARVAAVAGRRARLVVRGAAGPVEALVAPEVDPEVIADAHARGDAVLVELCEGEPPLIVGALTTQRPKALHLKAATITIEGEQELLLRSGRGAVRIREDGDIEVVGSRISAASRGLFRIVGRLLRLN
;
A
#
# COMPACT_ATOMS: atom_id res chain seq x y z
N MET A 1 -8.80 -34.90 -24.01
CA MET A 1 -10.28 -34.91 -23.96
C MET A 1 -10.73 -33.47 -23.81
N ALA A 2 -11.23 -32.87 -24.88
CA ALA A 2 -11.65 -31.47 -24.91
C ALA A 2 -13.14 -31.41 -24.55
N ALA A 3 -13.50 -30.61 -23.55
CA ALA A 3 -14.89 -30.32 -23.22
C ALA A 3 -15.29 -29.01 -23.92
N SER A 4 -16.27 -29.12 -24.82
CA SER A 4 -16.96 -28.01 -25.47
C SER A 4 -17.94 -27.36 -24.49
N PHE A 5 -17.84 -26.03 -24.36
CA PHE A 5 -18.71 -25.21 -23.53
C PHE A 5 -19.77 -24.56 -24.44
N ASP A 6 -20.96 -25.15 -24.46
CA ASP A 6 -22.18 -24.57 -25.07
C ASP A 6 -23.08 -24.10 -23.94
N GLY A 7 -23.46 -22.81 -23.93
CA GLY A 7 -24.21 -22.22 -22.82
C GLY A 7 -24.81 -20.84 -23.11
N ASP A 8 -25.78 -20.82 -24.01
CA ASP A 8 -27.04 -20.04 -24.01
C ASP A 8 -27.06 -18.56 -23.53
N PRO A 9 -27.08 -17.57 -24.45
CA PRO A 9 -27.34 -16.16 -24.13
C PRO A 9 -28.83 -15.84 -24.32
N GLY A 10 -29.69 -16.31 -23.41
CA GLY A 10 -31.11 -16.49 -23.75
C GLY A 10 -32.19 -16.09 -22.74
N ARG A 11 -31.96 -15.23 -21.73
CA ARG A 11 -33.07 -14.72 -20.89
C ARG A 11 -32.94 -13.24 -20.53
N SER A 12 -33.49 -12.40 -21.40
CA SER A 12 -33.92 -11.03 -21.08
C SER A 12 -35.26 -11.10 -20.34
N GLY A 13 -35.21 -10.98 -19.01
CA GLY A 13 -36.39 -10.75 -18.18
C GLY A 13 -36.68 -9.26 -18.09
N ALA A 14 -37.92 -8.88 -18.39
CA ALA A 14 -38.42 -7.51 -18.24
C ALA A 14 -38.36 -7.05 -16.77
N PRO A 15 -37.99 -5.79 -16.47
CA PRO A 15 -38.09 -5.27 -15.11
C PRO A 15 -39.55 -4.99 -14.75
N ALA A 16 -39.93 -5.42 -13.54
CA ALA A 16 -41.20 -5.12 -12.91
C ALA A 16 -41.32 -3.61 -12.63
N ALA A 17 -42.53 -3.07 -12.80
CA ALA A 17 -42.89 -1.70 -12.47
C ALA A 17 -42.63 -1.44 -10.98
N VAL A 18 -41.77 -0.47 -10.70
CA VAL A 18 -41.50 0.03 -9.35
C VAL A 18 -42.55 1.09 -9.05
N ALA A 19 -43.34 0.85 -8.01
CA ALA A 19 -44.33 1.78 -7.49
C ALA A 19 -43.62 3.03 -6.93
N GLU A 20 -44.10 4.19 -7.36
CA GLU A 20 -43.77 5.51 -6.82
C GLU A 20 -44.21 5.57 -5.34
N LEU A 21 -43.22 5.59 -4.45
CA LEU A 21 -43.39 5.93 -3.03
C LEU A 21 -42.90 7.38 -2.89
N GLU A 22 -43.82 8.31 -2.69
CA GLU A 22 -43.53 9.67 -2.28
C GLU A 22 -43.21 9.71 -0.78
N PRO A 23 -42.02 10.18 -0.36
CA PRO A 23 -41.81 10.58 1.02
C PRO A 23 -42.01 12.10 1.15
N GLU A 24 -43.17 12.50 1.68
CA GLU A 24 -43.30 13.78 2.36
C GLU A 24 -42.60 13.68 3.72
N GLY A 25 -41.45 14.34 3.86
CA GLY A 25 -40.69 14.42 5.10
C GLY A 25 -39.78 15.65 5.10
N GLU A 26 -40.10 16.61 5.96
CA GLU A 26 -39.47 17.93 6.08
C GLU A 26 -37.95 17.90 6.37
N PRO A 27 -37.12 18.74 5.74
CA PRO A 27 -35.70 18.85 6.07
C PRO A 27 -35.48 19.87 7.20
N GLY A 28 -35.48 19.40 8.44
CA GLY A 28 -35.27 20.23 9.64
C GLY A 28 -34.10 19.73 10.49
N GLY A 29 -32.88 19.75 9.96
CA GLY A 29 -31.70 19.33 10.73
C GLY A 29 -30.41 19.88 10.14
N ALA A 30 -30.06 21.11 10.51
CA ALA A 30 -28.75 21.69 10.22
C ALA A 30 -27.66 20.91 10.98
N SER A 31 -27.18 19.82 10.39
CA SER A 31 -25.95 19.16 10.82
C SER A 31 -24.78 20.09 10.50
N GLY A 32 -24.35 20.85 11.50
CA GLY A 32 -23.20 21.75 11.46
C GLY A 32 -21.88 21.00 11.46
N ALA A 33 -21.67 20.11 10.50
CA ALA A 33 -20.34 19.61 10.22
C ALA A 33 -19.53 20.76 9.58
N PRO A 34 -18.30 21.05 10.07
CA PRO A 34 -17.48 22.12 9.53
C PRO A 34 -17.21 21.86 8.03
N ARG A 35 -17.74 22.72 7.17
CA ARG A 35 -17.47 22.67 5.72
C ARG A 35 -16.03 23.07 5.51
N VAL A 36 -15.17 22.11 5.19
CA VAL A 36 -13.80 22.37 4.71
C VAL A 36 -13.92 23.02 3.33
N THR A 37 -13.63 24.31 3.28
CA THR A 37 -13.71 25.11 2.05
C THR A 37 -12.47 24.90 1.19
N LEU A 38 -12.56 25.24 -0.10
CA LEU A 38 -11.44 25.15 -1.03
C LEU A 38 -10.24 25.99 -0.55
N ASP A 39 -10.50 27.10 0.14
CA ASP A 39 -9.48 27.97 0.73
C ASP A 39 -8.73 27.27 1.88
N ASP A 40 -9.39 26.43 2.68
CA ASP A 40 -8.73 25.67 3.75
C ASP A 40 -7.76 24.61 3.21
N VAL A 41 -8.07 24.02 2.04
CA VAL A 41 -7.22 23.02 1.37
C VAL A 41 -6.01 23.68 0.68
N LEU A 42 -6.18 24.90 0.16
CA LEU A 42 -5.12 25.68 -0.47
C LEU A 42 -4.23 26.40 0.56
N ALA A 43 -4.73 26.66 1.78
CA ALA A 43 -4.01 27.32 2.87
C ALA A 43 -3.06 26.39 3.67
N GLY A 44 -2.84 25.15 3.21
CA GLY A 44 -1.82 24.27 3.80
C GLY A 44 -0.44 24.92 3.80
N PRO A 45 0.37 24.74 4.88
CA PRO A 45 1.50 25.60 5.20
C PRO A 45 2.51 25.60 4.06
N ALA A 46 2.72 26.79 3.49
CA ALA A 46 3.92 27.10 2.73
C ALA A 46 5.11 27.01 3.69
N ALA A 47 5.52 25.79 4.01
CA ALA A 47 6.76 25.54 4.72
C ALA A 47 7.88 26.04 3.80
N GLU A 48 8.43 27.17 4.21
CA GLU A 48 9.72 27.73 3.83
C GLU A 48 10.66 26.63 3.31
N ALA A 49 10.74 26.52 1.99
CA ALA A 49 11.89 25.94 1.32
C ALA A 49 13.04 26.95 1.45
N ALA A 50 13.59 27.04 2.67
CA ALA A 50 14.86 27.69 2.92
C ALA A 50 15.93 26.87 2.19
N ALA A 51 16.47 27.47 1.13
CA ALA A 51 17.71 27.02 0.52
C ALA A 51 18.86 27.18 1.53
N PRO A 52 19.79 26.21 1.62
CA PRO A 52 21.16 26.51 1.97
C PRO A 52 22.02 26.40 0.72
N ALA A 53 22.39 27.57 0.19
CA ALA A 53 23.64 27.74 -0.53
C ALA A 53 24.77 27.71 0.50
N ALA A 54 25.67 26.74 0.42
CA ALA A 54 26.98 26.78 1.05
C ALA A 54 27.91 25.78 0.34
N GLU A 55 28.45 26.26 -0.76
CA GLU A 55 29.75 25.87 -1.30
C GLU A 55 30.80 26.17 -0.23
N ALA A 56 31.40 25.13 0.36
CA ALA A 56 32.56 25.28 1.23
C ALA A 56 33.52 24.10 1.01
N ALA A 57 34.71 24.49 0.61
CA ALA A 57 35.90 23.71 0.30
C ALA A 57 36.17 22.53 1.25
N ALA A 58 36.57 21.42 0.64
CA ALA A 58 37.21 20.29 1.30
C ALA A 58 38.65 20.67 1.73
N PRO A 59 39.02 20.48 3.00
CA PRO A 59 40.36 20.12 3.37
C PRO A 59 40.46 18.59 3.46
N ALA A 60 41.41 18.04 2.70
CA ALA A 60 41.87 16.67 2.84
C ALA A 60 42.49 16.48 4.24
N ALA A 61 41.74 15.85 5.14
CA ALA A 61 42.25 15.37 6.41
C ALA A 61 42.45 13.85 6.31
N GLU A 62 43.70 13.48 6.11
CA GLU A 62 44.26 12.13 6.23
C GLU A 62 44.13 11.68 7.70
N ALA A 63 42.93 11.23 8.07
CA ALA A 63 42.65 10.70 9.40
C ALA A 63 43.19 9.26 9.48
N ALA A 64 44.28 9.12 10.24
CA ALA A 64 44.84 7.85 10.66
C ALA A 64 43.75 6.89 11.13
N ALA A 65 43.64 5.74 10.46
CA ALA A 65 42.76 4.66 10.84
C ALA A 65 43.08 4.23 12.29
N PRO A 66 42.13 4.30 13.24
CA PRO A 66 42.34 3.73 14.56
C PRO A 66 42.52 2.23 14.38
N ALA A 67 43.66 1.71 14.86
CA ALA A 67 43.91 0.28 14.94
C ALA A 67 42.71 -0.37 15.62
N ALA A 68 41.99 -1.20 14.87
CA ALA A 68 40.85 -1.96 15.35
C ALA A 68 41.36 -2.91 16.44
N GLU A 69 41.25 -2.47 17.69
CA GLU A 69 41.42 -3.29 18.87
C GLU A 69 40.51 -4.50 18.71
N ALA A 70 41.12 -5.68 18.60
CA ALA A 70 40.44 -6.94 18.31
C ALA A 70 39.47 -7.24 19.47
N ALA A 71 38.23 -6.76 19.33
CA ALA A 71 37.17 -6.99 20.29
C ALA A 71 37.05 -8.50 20.51
N ALA A 72 37.26 -8.91 21.77
CA ALA A 72 37.16 -10.30 22.17
C ALA A 72 35.84 -10.91 21.65
N PRO A 73 35.87 -12.13 21.09
CA PRO A 73 34.70 -12.75 20.51
C PRO A 73 33.58 -12.80 21.57
N PRO A 74 32.37 -12.30 21.26
CA PRO A 74 31.28 -12.27 22.22
C PRO A 74 31.00 -13.70 22.72
N PRO A 75 30.65 -13.87 24.01
CA PRO A 75 30.40 -15.18 24.58
C PRO A 75 29.33 -15.91 23.76
N ALA A 76 29.61 -17.15 23.40
CA ALA A 76 28.70 -18.01 22.65
C ALA A 76 27.40 -18.18 23.46
N ARG A 77 26.35 -17.45 23.06
CA ARG A 77 25.01 -17.66 23.63
C ARG A 77 24.51 -19.00 23.13
N GLY A 78 24.30 -19.94 24.06
CA GLY A 78 23.69 -21.23 23.75
C GLY A 78 22.34 -21.02 23.06
N ALA A 79 22.10 -21.77 21.99
CA ALA A 79 20.85 -21.74 21.26
C ALA A 79 19.72 -22.21 22.20
N GLN A 80 18.78 -21.32 22.52
CA GLN A 80 17.57 -21.73 23.23
C GLN A 80 16.68 -22.56 22.29
N PRO A 81 16.06 -23.64 22.78
CA PRO A 81 15.11 -24.41 22.00
C PRO A 81 13.98 -23.49 21.53
N LEU A 82 13.69 -23.58 20.24
CA LEU A 82 12.62 -22.84 19.57
C LEU A 82 11.30 -23.55 19.90
N GLY A 83 10.75 -23.31 21.09
CA GLY A 83 9.39 -23.79 21.43
C GLY A 83 8.34 -23.21 20.48
N ALA A 84 7.13 -23.77 20.53
CA ALA A 84 6.02 -23.34 19.67
C ALA A 84 5.76 -21.82 19.81
N ALA A 85 6.05 -21.04 18.78
CA ALA A 85 6.00 -19.58 18.85
C ALA A 85 6.01 -18.91 17.47
N MET A 86 5.38 -17.75 17.41
CA MET A 86 5.57 -16.81 16.30
C MET A 86 6.86 -16.02 16.49
N ARG A 87 7.69 -15.96 15.44
CA ARG A 87 8.96 -15.22 15.43
C ARG A 87 9.14 -14.40 14.17
N THR A 88 10.04 -13.44 14.23
CA THR A 88 10.51 -12.72 13.06
C THR A 88 11.85 -13.28 12.57
N ALA A 89 12.02 -13.33 11.26
CA ALA A 89 13.24 -13.77 10.62
C ALA A 89 13.58 -12.88 9.42
N ARG A 90 14.83 -12.96 8.95
CA ARG A 90 15.23 -12.38 7.67
C ARG A 90 15.39 -13.49 6.63
N VAL A 91 14.99 -13.23 5.40
CA VAL A 91 15.12 -14.20 4.32
C VAL A 91 16.54 -14.10 3.74
N ALA A 92 17.29 -15.20 3.77
CA ALA A 92 18.63 -15.30 3.20
C ALA A 92 18.61 -15.80 1.75
N ALA A 93 17.66 -16.67 1.40
CA ALA A 93 17.46 -17.15 0.03
C ALA A 93 16.02 -17.66 -0.15
N VAL A 94 15.48 -17.59 -1.37
CA VAL A 94 14.15 -18.11 -1.74
C VAL A 94 14.27 -18.98 -2.99
N ALA A 95 13.63 -20.14 -2.99
CA ALA A 95 13.53 -21.05 -4.12
C ALA A 95 12.11 -21.67 -4.18
N GLY A 96 11.23 -21.07 -4.98
CA GLY A 96 9.82 -21.46 -5.03
C GLY A 96 9.16 -21.30 -3.66
N ARG A 97 8.63 -22.39 -3.10
CA ARG A 97 7.97 -22.42 -1.78
C ARG A 97 8.91 -22.78 -0.62
N ARG A 98 10.22 -22.83 -0.86
CA ARG A 98 11.23 -23.06 0.18
C ARG A 98 12.07 -21.81 0.36
N ALA A 99 12.41 -21.49 1.59
CA ALA A 99 13.27 -20.37 1.90
C ALA A 99 14.26 -20.73 3.00
N ARG A 100 15.43 -20.08 2.96
CA ARG A 100 16.44 -20.16 4.01
C ARG A 100 16.36 -18.89 4.84
N LEU A 101 16.19 -19.04 6.14
CA LEU A 101 15.89 -17.94 7.06
C LEU A 101 17.01 -17.74 8.08
N VAL A 102 17.28 -16.50 8.43
CA VAL A 102 18.09 -16.13 9.60
C VAL A 102 17.13 -15.68 10.69
N VAL A 103 16.85 -16.58 11.62
CA VAL A 103 15.98 -16.32 12.78
C VAL A 103 16.82 -15.74 13.91
N ARG A 104 16.35 -14.66 14.54
CA ARG A 104 17.07 -14.04 15.66
C ARG A 104 17.19 -15.03 16.82
N GLY A 105 18.43 -15.29 17.24
CA GLY A 105 18.74 -16.19 18.35
C GLY A 105 18.88 -17.67 17.97
N ALA A 106 18.69 -18.03 16.70
CA ALA A 106 19.06 -19.35 16.20
C ALA A 106 20.58 -19.43 15.96
N ALA A 107 21.17 -20.63 16.12
CA ALA A 107 22.59 -20.86 15.92
C ALA A 107 23.03 -20.74 14.45
N GLY A 108 22.08 -20.79 13.51
CA GLY A 108 22.37 -20.79 12.10
C GLY A 108 21.12 -20.58 11.26
N PRO A 109 21.28 -20.57 9.94
CA PRO A 109 20.17 -20.47 9.02
C PRO A 109 19.26 -21.69 9.11
N VAL A 110 17.96 -21.46 9.06
CA VAL A 110 16.91 -22.48 9.20
C VAL A 110 16.16 -22.59 7.89
N GLU A 111 15.88 -23.81 7.44
CA GLU A 111 15.00 -24.02 6.28
C GLU A 111 13.53 -23.87 6.69
N ALA A 112 12.76 -23.19 5.86
CA ALA A 112 11.35 -22.94 6.09
C ALA A 112 10.53 -23.13 4.80
N LEU A 113 9.26 -23.43 4.99
CA LEU A 113 8.26 -23.51 3.93
C LEU A 113 7.44 -22.22 3.88
N VAL A 114 7.02 -21.81 2.69
CA VAL A 114 6.04 -20.72 2.53
C VAL A 114 4.65 -21.32 2.71
N ALA A 115 3.84 -20.73 3.60
CA ALA A 115 2.45 -21.15 3.82
C ALA A 115 1.66 -21.11 2.50
N PRO A 116 0.74 -22.06 2.26
CA PRO A 116 0.03 -22.15 0.99
C PRO A 116 -0.82 -20.92 0.66
N GLU A 117 -1.26 -20.17 1.68
CA GLU A 117 -2.02 -18.92 1.59
C GLU A 117 -1.14 -17.71 1.23
N VAL A 118 0.18 -17.84 1.37
CA VAL A 118 1.14 -16.77 1.07
C VAL A 118 1.71 -16.98 -0.34
N ASP A 119 1.56 -15.97 -1.17
CA ASP A 119 2.18 -15.96 -2.50
C ASP A 119 3.72 -15.94 -2.36
N PRO A 120 4.45 -16.89 -2.98
CA PRO A 120 5.92 -16.88 -2.98
C PRO A 120 6.55 -15.59 -3.49
N GLU A 121 5.90 -14.87 -4.42
CA GLU A 121 6.40 -13.59 -4.93
C GLU A 121 6.50 -12.54 -3.81
N VAL A 122 5.57 -12.55 -2.84
CA VAL A 122 5.61 -11.64 -1.67
C VAL A 122 6.86 -11.88 -0.82
N ILE A 123 7.30 -13.13 -0.69
CA ILE A 123 8.49 -13.49 0.09
C ILE A 123 9.78 -13.18 -0.70
N ALA A 124 9.77 -13.37 -2.01
CA ALA A 124 10.87 -12.96 -2.88
C ALA A 124 11.08 -11.43 -2.85
N ASP A 125 9.99 -10.68 -2.86
CA ASP A 125 9.95 -9.23 -2.71
C ASP A 125 10.51 -8.77 -1.36
N ALA A 126 10.07 -9.43 -0.27
CA ALA A 126 10.59 -9.16 1.07
C ALA A 126 12.11 -9.43 1.16
N HIS A 127 12.58 -10.50 0.53
CA HIS A 127 14.01 -10.80 0.43
C HIS A 127 14.78 -9.70 -0.34
N ALA A 128 14.27 -9.27 -1.50
CA ALA A 128 14.90 -8.24 -2.32
C ALA A 128 15.00 -6.89 -1.60
N ARG A 129 14.01 -6.54 -0.76
CA ARG A 129 14.01 -5.31 0.05
C ARG A 129 14.75 -5.45 1.38
N GLY A 130 15.10 -6.66 1.79
CA GLY A 130 15.67 -6.93 3.12
C GLY A 130 14.65 -6.72 4.25
N ASP A 131 13.36 -6.93 3.96
CA ASP A 131 12.28 -6.90 4.95
C ASP A 131 12.34 -8.14 5.87
N ALA A 132 11.67 -8.05 7.02
CA ALA A 132 11.49 -9.20 7.89
C ALA A 132 10.31 -10.05 7.41
N VAL A 133 10.29 -11.32 7.79
CA VAL A 133 9.14 -12.22 7.61
C VAL A 133 8.67 -12.74 8.96
N LEU A 134 7.38 -13.02 9.05
CA LEU A 134 6.74 -13.66 10.20
C LEU A 134 6.75 -15.18 9.98
N VAL A 135 7.24 -15.90 10.98
CA VAL A 135 7.50 -17.34 10.93
C VAL A 135 6.84 -18.01 12.10
N GLU A 136 6.03 -19.03 11.82
CA GLU A 136 5.49 -19.95 12.81
C GLU A 136 6.46 -21.10 13.01
N LEU A 137 6.77 -21.38 14.28
CA LEU A 137 7.59 -22.50 14.69
C LEU A 137 6.69 -23.45 15.47
N CYS A 138 6.51 -24.65 14.96
CA CYS A 138 5.76 -25.73 15.62
C CYS A 138 6.73 -26.86 15.97
N GLU A 139 6.54 -27.48 17.13
CA GLU A 139 7.40 -28.60 17.55
C GLU A 139 7.18 -29.81 16.64
N GLY A 140 8.26 -30.36 16.09
CA GLY A 140 8.20 -31.51 15.18
C GLY A 140 7.85 -31.18 13.72
N GLU A 141 7.57 -29.91 13.40
CA GLU A 141 7.22 -29.46 12.06
C GLU A 141 8.27 -28.50 11.49
N PRO A 142 8.44 -28.45 10.15
CA PRO A 142 9.30 -27.45 9.53
C PRO A 142 8.73 -26.04 9.77
N PRO A 143 9.58 -25.04 10.04
CA PRO A 143 9.15 -23.64 10.15
C PRO A 143 8.32 -23.17 8.96
N LEU A 144 7.26 -22.41 9.23
CA LEU A 144 6.30 -21.96 8.24
C LEU A 144 6.30 -20.43 8.15
N ILE A 145 6.51 -19.88 6.95
CA ILE A 145 6.42 -18.44 6.70
C ILE A 145 4.97 -18.08 6.43
N VAL A 146 4.39 -17.30 7.33
CA VAL A 146 2.96 -16.92 7.29
C VAL A 146 2.74 -15.49 6.76
N GLY A 147 3.81 -14.70 6.56
CA GLY A 147 3.70 -13.39 5.94
C GLY A 147 5.01 -12.59 5.90
N ALA A 148 5.02 -11.52 5.12
CA ALA A 148 6.08 -10.52 5.11
C ALA A 148 5.74 -9.36 6.06
N LEU A 149 6.76 -8.77 6.69
CA LEU A 149 6.65 -7.65 7.62
C LEU A 149 7.39 -6.43 7.07
N THR A 150 6.64 -5.40 6.71
CA THR A 150 7.18 -4.09 6.37
C THR A 150 7.24 -3.23 7.63
N THR A 151 8.43 -2.91 8.11
CA THR A 151 8.62 -2.08 9.32
C THR A 151 8.89 -0.60 9.00
N GLN A 152 9.14 -0.28 7.74
CA GLN A 152 9.37 1.08 7.27
C GLN A 152 8.10 1.63 6.61
N ARG A 153 7.85 2.94 6.79
CA ARG A 153 6.80 3.64 6.02
C ARG A 153 7.22 3.65 4.53
N PRO A 154 6.43 3.07 3.61
CA PRO A 154 6.78 3.08 2.20
C PRO A 154 6.82 4.52 1.67
N LYS A 155 7.90 4.88 0.98
CA LYS A 155 8.03 6.18 0.29
C LYS A 155 7.21 6.23 -1.00
N ALA A 156 6.96 5.07 -1.59
CA ALA A 156 6.16 4.88 -2.79
C ALA A 156 5.37 3.57 -2.66
N LEU A 157 4.17 3.53 -3.23
CA LEU A 157 3.32 2.35 -3.31
C LEU A 157 3.17 1.97 -4.78
N HIS A 158 3.67 0.79 -5.15
CA HIS A 158 3.51 0.23 -6.49
C HIS A 158 2.45 -0.88 -6.41
N LEU A 159 1.29 -0.65 -7.04
CA LEU A 159 0.21 -1.63 -7.11
C LEU A 159 0.24 -2.28 -8.49
N LYS A 160 0.48 -3.59 -8.54
CA LYS A 160 0.35 -4.41 -9.75
C LYS A 160 -0.87 -5.30 -9.57
N ALA A 161 -1.99 -4.89 -10.14
CA ALA A 161 -3.25 -5.61 -10.05
C ALA A 161 -3.98 -5.56 -11.38
N ALA A 162 -4.82 -6.58 -11.64
CA ALA A 162 -5.75 -6.55 -12.77
C ALA A 162 -6.82 -5.45 -12.59
N THR A 163 -7.27 -5.27 -11.35
CA THR A 163 -8.28 -4.27 -10.96
C THR A 163 -7.88 -3.65 -9.63
N ILE A 164 -8.07 -2.33 -9.50
CA ILE A 164 -7.92 -1.59 -8.23
C ILE A 164 -9.28 -0.97 -7.91
N THR A 165 -9.86 -1.40 -6.79
CA THR A 165 -11.10 -0.81 -6.24
C THR A 165 -10.73 0.02 -5.01
N ILE A 166 -11.15 1.29 -5.00
CA ILE A 166 -10.96 2.19 -3.87
C ILE A 166 -12.36 2.64 -3.42
N GLU A 167 -12.73 2.26 -2.19
CA GLU A 167 -14.01 2.59 -1.58
C GLU A 167 -13.79 3.65 -0.50
N GLY A 168 -14.56 4.73 -0.56
CA GLY A 168 -14.62 5.75 0.48
C GLY A 168 -16.08 5.98 0.84
N GLU A 169 -16.40 5.92 2.14
CA GLU A 169 -17.78 6.07 2.61
C GLU A 169 -18.31 7.49 2.42
N GLN A 170 -17.46 8.50 2.62
CA GLN A 170 -17.85 9.92 2.61
C GLN A 170 -17.12 10.72 1.53
N GLU A 171 -15.82 10.48 1.37
CA GLU A 171 -14.98 11.26 0.45
C GLU A 171 -13.80 10.43 -0.06
N LEU A 172 -13.48 10.58 -1.34
CA LEU A 172 -12.24 10.12 -1.95
C LEU A 172 -11.42 11.33 -2.43
N LEU A 173 -10.27 11.57 -1.81
CA LEU A 173 -9.34 12.65 -2.16
C LEU A 173 -8.01 12.10 -2.70
N LEU A 174 -7.69 12.42 -3.95
CA LEU A 174 -6.43 12.09 -4.61
C LEU A 174 -5.63 13.37 -4.84
N ARG A 175 -4.48 13.50 -4.17
CA ARG A 175 -3.64 14.72 -4.24
C ARG A 175 -2.25 14.43 -4.81
N SER A 176 -1.77 15.31 -5.68
CA SER A 176 -0.40 15.31 -6.20
C SER A 176 0.13 16.74 -6.36
N GLY A 177 1.03 17.15 -5.48
CA GLY A 177 1.57 18.51 -5.46
C GLY A 177 0.46 19.56 -5.29
N ARG A 178 0.24 20.36 -6.34
CA ARG A 178 -0.81 21.40 -6.43
C ARG A 178 -2.11 20.92 -7.09
N GLY A 179 -2.12 19.70 -7.62
CA GLY A 179 -3.30 19.10 -8.22
C GLY A 179 -4.07 18.22 -7.23
N ALA A 180 -5.39 18.20 -7.35
CA ALA A 180 -6.24 17.32 -6.57
C ALA A 180 -7.49 16.89 -7.35
N VAL A 181 -7.97 15.68 -7.08
CA VAL A 181 -9.30 15.19 -7.47
C VAL A 181 -10.01 14.78 -6.19
N ARG A 182 -11.22 15.30 -5.99
CA ARG A 182 -12.07 14.96 -4.86
C ARG A 182 -13.42 14.45 -5.38
N ILE A 183 -13.89 13.35 -4.80
CA ILE A 183 -15.21 12.76 -5.06
C ILE A 183 -15.92 12.67 -3.70
N ARG A 184 -17.09 13.28 -3.58
CA ARG A 184 -17.90 13.28 -2.35
C ARG A 184 -19.05 12.27 -2.43
N GLU A 185 -19.63 11.94 -1.28
CA GLU A 185 -20.79 11.06 -1.15
C GLU A 185 -22.05 11.54 -1.90
N ASP A 186 -22.22 12.85 -2.08
CA ASP A 186 -23.33 13.46 -2.82
C ASP A 186 -23.15 13.39 -4.34
N GLY A 187 -22.04 12.82 -4.80
CA GLY A 187 -21.67 12.70 -6.21
C GLY A 187 -20.95 13.91 -6.78
N ASP A 188 -20.66 14.94 -5.96
CA ASP A 188 -19.88 16.08 -6.42
C ASP A 188 -18.42 15.66 -6.69
N ILE A 189 -17.95 15.96 -7.90
CA ILE A 189 -16.58 15.73 -8.33
C ILE A 189 -15.90 17.08 -8.54
N GLU A 190 -14.84 17.32 -7.78
CA GLU A 190 -14.01 18.52 -7.89
C GLU A 190 -12.62 18.16 -8.41
N VAL A 191 -12.18 18.87 -9.45
CA VAL A 191 -10.84 18.71 -10.03
C VAL A 191 -10.12 20.05 -9.98
N VAL A 192 -9.00 20.09 -9.25
CA VAL A 192 -8.16 21.29 -9.09
C VAL A 192 -6.81 21.04 -9.74
N GLY A 193 -6.36 21.96 -10.60
CA GLY A 193 -5.04 21.87 -11.23
C GLY A 193 -4.72 23.09 -12.10
N SER A 194 -3.43 23.27 -12.40
CA SER A 194 -2.96 24.35 -13.27
C SER A 194 -3.35 24.16 -14.74
N ARG A 195 -3.55 22.90 -15.15
CA ARG A 195 -4.01 22.53 -16.48
C ARG A 195 -4.84 21.26 -16.36
N ILE A 196 -6.08 21.31 -16.85
CA ILE A 196 -6.95 20.14 -16.96
C ILE A 196 -7.02 19.80 -18.44
N SER A 197 -6.62 18.57 -18.80
CA SER A 197 -6.68 18.07 -20.17
C SER A 197 -7.44 16.76 -20.15
N ALA A 198 -8.59 16.73 -20.81
CA ALA A 198 -9.38 15.53 -21.01
C ALA A 198 -9.21 15.08 -22.46
N ALA A 199 -8.62 13.91 -22.66
CA ALA A 199 -8.53 13.27 -23.96
C ALA A 199 -9.32 11.97 -23.91
N SER A 200 -10.23 11.81 -24.86
CA SER A 200 -11.03 10.61 -25.00
C SER A 200 -10.94 10.05 -26.41
N ARG A 201 -10.94 8.72 -26.52
CA ARG A 201 -11.07 7.98 -27.78
C ARG A 201 -12.53 7.62 -28.13
N GLY A 202 -13.50 8.04 -27.33
CA GLY A 202 -14.93 7.77 -27.51
C GLY A 202 -15.80 9.02 -27.39
N LEU A 203 -17.10 8.87 -27.71
CA LEU A 203 -18.08 9.96 -27.60
C LEU A 203 -18.28 10.33 -26.13
N PHE A 204 -17.73 11.48 -25.70
CA PHE A 204 -18.01 12.00 -24.37
C PHE A 204 -19.32 12.76 -24.40
N ARG A 205 -20.31 12.23 -23.68
CA ARG A 205 -21.57 12.93 -23.42
C ARG A 205 -21.45 13.59 -22.06
N ILE A 206 -21.45 14.92 -22.05
CA ILE A 206 -21.63 15.66 -20.82
C ILE A 206 -23.14 15.70 -20.57
N VAL A 207 -23.60 14.93 -19.58
CA VAL A 207 -24.99 14.86 -19.17
C VAL A 207 -25.09 15.53 -17.81
N GLY A 208 -25.72 16.70 -17.73
CA GLY A 208 -25.79 17.47 -16.49
C GLY A 208 -26.42 18.85 -16.69
N ARG A 209 -26.45 19.63 -15.60
CA ARG A 209 -26.87 21.04 -15.60
C ARG A 209 -25.87 21.92 -16.37
N LEU A 210 -26.23 23.18 -16.58
CA LEU A 210 -25.51 24.20 -17.34
C LEU A 210 -23.99 24.16 -17.11
N LEU A 211 -23.22 23.97 -18.20
CA LEU A 211 -21.76 24.08 -18.15
C LEU A 211 -21.37 25.55 -18.02
N ARG A 212 -20.82 25.92 -16.86
CA ARG A 212 -20.23 27.25 -16.67
C ARG A 212 -18.75 27.19 -17.02
N LEU A 213 -18.43 27.67 -18.21
CA LEU A 213 -17.07 27.96 -18.65
C LEU A 213 -16.80 29.42 -18.30
N ASN A 214 -15.75 29.66 -17.51
CA ASN A 214 -15.25 31.01 -17.25
C ASN A 214 -14.12 31.34 -18.22
#